data_AF-S3UP55-F1
#
_entry.id   AF-S3UP55-F1
#
_cell.length_a   1.000
_cell.length_b   1.000
_cell.length_c   1.000
_cell.angle_alpha   90.00
_cell.angle_beta   90.00
_cell.angle_gamma   90.00
#
_symmetry.space_group_name_H-M   'P 1'
#
loop_
_entity.id
_entity.type
_entity.pdbx_description
1 polymer ?
#
loop_
_entity_poly.entity_id
_entity_poly.type
_entity_poly.pdbx_seq_one_letter_code
_entity_poly.pdbx_strand_id
1 'polypeptide(L)'
;MQFINALGVLSKSSSYAVTTENDLDKDLVKLKESLYVAMPIEQDLFDLLGKITKNTKKVVFLCGSSGDGKSELLLRAKQKFDNSHIKFHLDATHSFEPHDTAIGTLNKVFKEFEAGNHSLVIGINIGMLGNYAEEAENLCISGKLKKYLELKEKSDDFNFINFEDYPKFEITEDGYKSEFITRLLHRITCPSSELYQLFLKDELEGLNSADQFKFVNYKLLCNEQVQKVLVELLLKIRLFRNQFITARTFLDLVYELIAKKDYLFNNLFSCNENEILEKTIEFDPSRLRTKTIDRFVIGYELDSLPNDFYSFKQKLKAELMIDDLNDSKSYIRLFYILKYLDLGNNYHKKFTDNFAEKLLLNYLDVYRHHIYYGPAKSKSTLRNFYNKELINAIRGYINKKAPYLRDDQFLISEYGEYKVISHLKLGPDFSAIEKNQSKNSKGFFDVYIRIKDFSEEESDPTVQFSVDINLYELLSRLRAGYRPNKNDRSVVVMLNEIVNRLFNFANKSNQINFKSISNEIKFIREDDCIEVEY
;
A
#
# COMPACT_ATOMS: atom_id res chain seq x y z
N MET A 1 28.81 13.74 -20.00
CA MET A 1 27.54 14.13 -19.37
C MET A 1 27.82 14.84 -18.05
N GLN A 2 27.07 15.90 -17.70
CA GLN A 2 27.12 16.55 -16.36
C GLN A 2 26.10 15.91 -15.43
N PHE A 3 26.34 15.94 -14.11
CA PHE A 3 25.46 15.36 -13.09
C PHE A 3 24.00 15.86 -13.21
N ILE A 4 23.81 17.17 -13.38
CA ILE A 4 22.47 17.78 -13.46
C ILE A 4 21.68 17.26 -14.67
N ASN A 5 22.36 17.06 -15.81
CA ASN A 5 21.72 16.52 -17.01
C ASN A 5 21.39 15.04 -16.83
N ALA A 6 22.25 14.29 -16.14
CA ALA A 6 22.03 12.87 -15.84
C ALA A 6 20.82 12.65 -14.91
N LEU A 7 20.58 13.56 -13.94
CA LEU A 7 19.39 13.52 -13.09
C LEU A 7 18.08 13.55 -13.89
N GLY A 8 18.08 14.20 -15.06
CA GLY A 8 16.90 14.27 -15.94
C GLY A 8 16.37 12.91 -16.40
N VAL A 9 17.18 11.84 -16.37
CA VAL A 9 16.74 10.47 -16.68
C VAL A 9 15.73 9.94 -15.66
N LEU A 10 15.77 10.45 -14.43
CA LEU A 10 14.86 10.04 -13.35
C LEU A 10 13.47 10.68 -13.47
N SER A 11 13.35 11.82 -14.18
CA SER A 11 12.09 12.55 -14.33
C SER A 11 11.08 11.82 -15.19
N LYS A 12 9.79 11.83 -14.79
CA LYS A 12 8.70 11.25 -15.58
C LYS A 12 8.45 11.97 -16.91
N SER A 13 8.82 13.25 -17.01
CA SER A 13 8.62 14.08 -18.22
C SER A 13 9.73 13.91 -19.25
N SER A 14 10.76 13.12 -18.90
CA SER A 14 11.85 12.78 -19.80
C SER A 14 11.35 11.95 -20.98
N SER A 15 11.81 12.25 -22.19
CA SER A 15 11.57 11.40 -23.37
C SER A 15 12.05 9.96 -23.17
N TYR A 16 12.95 9.74 -22.21
CA TYR A 16 13.53 8.44 -21.85
C TYR A 16 12.69 7.65 -20.82
N ALA A 17 11.64 8.26 -20.24
CA ALA A 17 10.76 7.63 -19.24
C ALA A 17 9.79 6.58 -19.85
N VAL A 18 9.73 6.51 -21.18
CA VAL A 18 9.03 5.48 -21.95
C VAL A 18 10.07 4.79 -22.84
N THR A 19 10.23 3.48 -22.71
CA THR A 19 11.12 2.71 -23.59
C THR A 19 10.46 2.57 -24.96
N THR A 20 11.10 3.11 -25.99
CA THR A 20 10.71 2.93 -27.40
C THR A 20 11.86 2.27 -28.15
N GLU A 21 11.58 1.63 -29.29
CA GLU A 21 12.62 0.95 -30.09
C GLU A 21 13.67 1.91 -30.69
N ASN A 22 13.48 3.25 -30.57
CA ASN A 22 14.28 4.29 -31.22
C ASN A 22 14.92 5.30 -30.22
N ASP A 23 15.53 4.83 -29.13
CA ASP A 23 16.25 5.73 -28.20
C ASP A 23 17.59 6.22 -28.81
N LEU A 24 17.76 7.55 -28.94
CA LEU A 24 18.82 8.19 -29.76
C LEU A 24 20.16 8.47 -29.03
N ASP A 25 20.19 8.51 -27.70
CA ASP A 25 21.40 8.83 -26.91
C ASP A 25 21.94 7.61 -26.15
N LYS A 26 23.11 7.12 -26.58
CA LYS A 26 23.74 5.89 -26.04
C LYS A 26 24.15 6.01 -24.58
N ASP A 27 24.52 7.19 -24.10
CA ASP A 27 24.98 7.36 -22.71
C ASP A 27 23.79 7.40 -21.74
N LEU A 28 22.67 8.01 -22.15
CA LEU A 28 21.44 8.02 -21.37
C LEU A 28 20.76 6.64 -21.34
N VAL A 29 20.85 5.87 -22.44
CA VAL A 29 20.38 4.48 -22.49
C VAL A 29 21.19 3.60 -21.51
N LYS A 30 22.52 3.72 -21.49
CA LYS A 30 23.35 3.00 -20.51
C LYS A 30 22.99 3.35 -19.08
N LEU A 31 22.76 4.64 -18.79
CA LEU A 31 22.36 5.07 -17.46
C LEU A 31 21.00 4.47 -17.07
N LYS A 32 20.03 4.42 -17.99
CA LYS A 32 18.73 3.78 -17.78
C LYS A 32 18.86 2.26 -17.53
N GLU A 33 19.67 1.56 -18.32
CA GLU A 33 19.97 0.14 -18.10
C GLU A 33 20.60 -0.11 -16.73
N SER A 34 21.47 0.80 -16.29
CA SER A 34 22.12 0.74 -14.97
C SER A 34 21.13 0.85 -13.81
N LEU A 35 19.95 1.45 -14.01
CA LEU A 35 18.90 1.59 -13.00
C LEU A 35 17.95 0.38 -12.91
N TYR A 36 18.04 -0.57 -13.85
CA TYR A 36 17.08 -1.68 -13.94
C TYR A 36 17.10 -2.62 -12.72
N VAL A 37 15.99 -2.77 -12.00
CA VAL A 37 15.88 -3.73 -10.89
C VAL A 37 15.03 -4.93 -11.29
N ALA A 38 15.65 -6.10 -11.41
CA ALA A 38 14.95 -7.36 -11.64
C ALA A 38 14.06 -7.72 -10.45
N MET A 39 12.78 -7.99 -10.73
CA MET A 39 11.73 -8.34 -9.76
C MET A 39 11.32 -9.81 -9.93
N PRO A 40 10.76 -10.48 -8.90
CA PRO A 40 10.38 -11.90 -8.99
C PRO A 40 9.42 -12.20 -10.15
N ILE A 41 8.56 -11.25 -10.51
CA ILE A 41 7.69 -11.33 -11.70
C ILE A 41 8.44 -11.62 -13.01
N GLU A 42 9.70 -11.15 -13.13
CA GLU A 42 10.54 -11.45 -14.30
C GLU A 42 10.88 -12.94 -14.35
N GLN A 43 11.22 -13.54 -13.19
CA GLN A 43 11.54 -14.96 -13.10
C GLN A 43 10.30 -15.81 -13.41
N ASP A 44 9.16 -15.47 -12.81
CA ASP A 44 7.89 -16.19 -13.05
C ASP A 44 7.44 -16.11 -14.51
N LEU A 45 7.63 -14.95 -15.15
CA LEU A 45 7.39 -14.81 -16.59
C LEU A 45 8.36 -15.68 -17.40
N PHE A 46 9.66 -15.64 -17.11
CA PHE A 46 10.67 -16.39 -17.86
C PHE A 46 10.50 -17.90 -17.68
N ASP A 47 10.12 -18.37 -16.50
CA ASP A 47 9.83 -19.78 -16.24
C ASP A 47 8.59 -20.26 -17.01
N LEU A 48 7.60 -19.38 -17.17
CA LEU A 48 6.41 -19.67 -17.95
C LEU A 48 6.72 -19.72 -19.45
N LEU A 49 7.48 -18.75 -19.96
CA LEU A 49 7.92 -18.71 -21.35
C LEU A 49 8.86 -19.88 -21.68
N GLY A 50 9.72 -20.30 -20.76
CA GLY A 50 10.60 -21.45 -20.92
C GLY A 50 9.87 -22.79 -21.04
N LYS A 51 8.62 -22.89 -20.57
CA LYS A 51 7.77 -24.08 -20.73
C LYS A 51 7.04 -24.12 -22.08
N ILE A 52 7.06 -23.02 -22.85
CA ILE A 52 6.41 -22.95 -24.15
C ILE A 52 7.29 -23.65 -25.18
N THR A 53 6.71 -24.58 -25.92
CA THR A 53 7.33 -25.30 -27.03
C THR A 53 6.50 -25.13 -28.31
N LYS A 54 7.02 -25.63 -29.44
CA LYS A 54 6.33 -25.57 -30.74
C LYS A 54 4.95 -26.26 -30.75
N ASN A 55 4.71 -27.20 -29.84
CA ASN A 55 3.45 -27.95 -29.74
C ASN A 55 2.47 -27.37 -28.72
N THR A 56 2.86 -26.32 -28.00
CA THR A 56 2.00 -25.67 -27.01
C THR A 56 1.43 -24.37 -27.58
N LYS A 57 0.12 -24.19 -27.46
CA LYS A 57 -0.59 -22.97 -27.82
C LYS A 57 -1.18 -22.34 -26.58
N LYS A 58 -0.51 -21.33 -26.03
CA LYS A 58 -0.91 -20.63 -24.81
C LYS A 58 -0.96 -19.12 -25.02
N VAL A 59 -1.79 -18.45 -24.21
CA VAL A 59 -1.81 -17.00 -24.07
C VAL A 59 -1.26 -16.64 -22.70
N VAL A 60 -0.32 -15.70 -22.67
CA VAL A 60 0.31 -15.19 -21.45
C VAL A 60 0.02 -13.69 -21.37
N PHE A 61 -0.75 -13.30 -20.37
CA PHE A 61 -1.02 -11.90 -20.07
C PHE A 61 -0.06 -11.40 -19.00
N LEU A 62 0.68 -10.35 -19.35
CA LEU A 62 1.40 -9.53 -18.39
C LEU A 62 0.52 -8.32 -18.05
N CYS A 63 -0.20 -8.42 -16.92
CA CYS A 63 -1.13 -7.43 -16.42
C CYS A 63 -0.44 -6.46 -15.46
N GLY A 64 -0.81 -5.18 -15.50
CA GLY A 64 -0.34 -4.20 -14.51
C GLY A 64 -0.73 -2.77 -14.85
N SER A 65 -0.47 -1.84 -13.94
CA SER A 65 -0.78 -0.42 -14.08
C SER A 65 0.23 0.31 -14.98
N SER A 66 -0.11 1.55 -15.36
CA SER A 66 0.83 2.39 -16.12
C SER A 66 2.09 2.68 -15.30
N GLY A 67 3.27 2.56 -15.92
CA GLY A 67 4.56 2.82 -15.26
C GLY A 67 5.15 1.67 -14.43
N ASP A 68 4.52 0.49 -14.41
CA ASP A 68 5.05 -0.71 -13.72
C ASP A 68 6.26 -1.36 -14.40
N GLY A 69 6.59 -0.95 -15.64
CA GLY A 69 7.69 -1.54 -16.40
C GLY A 69 7.29 -2.72 -17.28
N LYS A 70 5.99 -2.89 -17.59
CA LYS A 70 5.47 -3.95 -18.47
C LYS A 70 6.21 -4.02 -19.82
N SER A 71 6.32 -2.87 -20.52
CA SER A 71 6.95 -2.80 -21.84
C SER A 71 8.44 -3.15 -21.77
N GLU A 72 9.13 -2.72 -20.71
CA GLU A 72 10.53 -3.06 -20.46
C GLU A 72 10.72 -4.56 -20.23
N LEU A 73 9.89 -5.17 -19.38
CA LEU A 73 9.93 -6.61 -19.12
C LEU A 73 9.62 -7.43 -20.38
N LEU A 74 8.66 -7.00 -21.20
CA LEU A 74 8.34 -7.66 -22.48
C LEU A 74 9.46 -7.53 -23.50
N LEU A 75 10.14 -6.37 -23.57
CA LEU A 75 11.28 -6.19 -24.45
C LEU A 75 12.40 -7.18 -24.09
N ARG A 76 12.72 -7.30 -22.79
CA ARG A 76 13.70 -8.27 -22.29
C ARG A 76 13.28 -9.72 -22.54
N ALA A 77 12.00 -10.03 -22.36
CA ALA A 77 11.44 -11.34 -22.67
C ALA A 77 11.58 -11.66 -24.18
N LYS A 78 11.27 -10.70 -25.05
CA LYS A 78 11.44 -10.81 -26.51
C LYS A 78 12.90 -11.05 -26.89
N GLN A 79 13.85 -10.31 -26.32
CA GLN A 79 15.28 -10.50 -26.56
C GLN A 79 15.79 -11.88 -26.10
N LYS A 80 15.27 -12.42 -24.99
CA LYS A 80 15.70 -13.70 -24.42
C LYS A 80 15.05 -14.92 -25.10
N PHE A 81 13.80 -14.79 -25.53
CA PHE A 81 12.99 -15.86 -26.10
C PHE A 81 12.62 -15.58 -27.56
N ASP A 82 13.56 -15.04 -28.35
CA ASP A 82 13.36 -14.69 -29.76
C ASP A 82 13.20 -15.94 -30.64
N ASN A 83 11.97 -16.49 -30.61
CA ASN A 83 11.61 -17.75 -31.23
C ASN A 83 10.35 -17.59 -32.07
N SER A 84 10.29 -18.26 -33.22
CA SER A 84 9.16 -18.18 -34.17
C SER A 84 7.81 -18.70 -33.65
N HIS A 85 7.79 -19.40 -32.51
CA HIS A 85 6.59 -19.97 -31.90
C HIS A 85 6.03 -19.13 -30.75
N ILE A 86 6.63 -17.97 -30.44
CA ILE A 86 6.13 -17.01 -29.45
C ILE A 86 5.98 -15.64 -30.12
N LYS A 87 4.76 -15.11 -30.13
CA LYS A 87 4.48 -13.76 -30.63
C LYS A 87 4.30 -12.81 -29.45
N PHE A 88 5.06 -11.73 -29.43
CA PHE A 88 4.95 -10.67 -28.43
C PHE A 88 4.11 -9.53 -28.98
N HIS A 89 3.15 -9.07 -28.19
CA HIS A 89 2.39 -7.86 -28.44
C HIS A 89 2.66 -6.86 -27.31
N LEU A 90 3.45 -5.83 -27.62
CA LEU A 90 3.84 -4.79 -26.69
C LEU A 90 2.68 -3.79 -26.54
N ASP A 91 2.21 -3.64 -25.31
CA ASP A 91 1.24 -2.64 -24.87
C ASP A 91 -0.04 -2.52 -25.71
N ALA A 92 -1.04 -3.37 -25.40
CA ALA A 92 -2.35 -3.36 -26.05
C ALA A 92 -3.22 -2.10 -25.75
N THR A 93 -2.67 -1.07 -25.10
CA THR A 93 -3.42 0.12 -24.69
C THR A 93 -3.29 1.32 -25.64
N HIS A 94 -2.35 1.28 -26.58
CA HIS A 94 -2.20 2.27 -27.63
C HIS A 94 -2.44 1.63 -29.00
N SER A 95 -3.41 2.15 -29.75
CA SER A 95 -3.52 1.83 -31.16
C SER A 95 -2.35 2.47 -31.89
N PHE A 96 -1.59 1.65 -32.61
CA PHE A 96 -0.50 2.13 -33.46
C PHE A 96 -1.02 2.84 -34.73
N GLU A 97 -2.33 2.73 -35.02
CA GLU A 97 -3.00 3.34 -36.16
C GLU A 97 -4.04 4.40 -35.72
N PRO A 98 -4.14 5.56 -36.40
CA PRO A 98 -5.01 6.69 -36.00
C PRO A 98 -6.52 6.40 -35.92
N HIS A 99 -6.98 5.27 -36.47
CA HIS A 99 -8.40 4.94 -36.63
C HIS A 99 -8.84 3.66 -35.89
N ASP A 100 -7.90 2.92 -35.30
CA ASP A 100 -8.21 1.67 -34.60
C ASP A 100 -8.46 1.92 -33.11
N THR A 101 -9.47 1.24 -32.54
CA THR A 101 -9.65 1.19 -31.09
C THR A 101 -8.75 0.10 -30.49
N ALA A 102 -8.30 0.27 -29.24
CA ALA A 102 -7.51 -0.75 -28.54
C ALA A 102 -8.20 -2.13 -28.52
N ILE A 103 -9.53 -2.15 -28.43
CA ILE A 103 -10.36 -3.36 -28.49
C ILE A 103 -10.31 -3.98 -29.90
N GLY A 104 -10.42 -3.17 -30.96
CA GLY A 104 -10.27 -3.61 -32.34
C GLY A 104 -8.90 -4.21 -32.63
N THR A 105 -7.83 -3.57 -32.12
CA THR A 105 -6.46 -4.11 -32.20
C THR A 105 -6.34 -5.46 -31.49
N LEU A 106 -6.90 -5.60 -30.28
CA LEU A 106 -6.93 -6.87 -29.57
C LEU A 106 -7.71 -7.96 -30.33
N ASN A 107 -8.85 -7.62 -30.95
CA ASN A 107 -9.60 -8.57 -31.80
C ASN A 107 -8.75 -9.05 -32.99
N LYS A 108 -7.99 -8.16 -33.65
CA LYS A 108 -7.06 -8.56 -34.73
C LYS A 108 -5.98 -9.51 -34.20
N VAL A 109 -5.36 -9.17 -33.07
CA VAL A 109 -4.32 -10.00 -32.43
C VAL A 109 -4.85 -11.39 -32.08
N PHE A 110 -6.05 -11.49 -31.51
CA PHE A 110 -6.64 -12.78 -31.17
C PHE A 110 -7.06 -13.59 -32.40
N LYS A 111 -7.57 -12.95 -33.46
CA LYS A 111 -7.85 -13.63 -34.74
C LYS A 111 -6.58 -14.26 -35.35
N GLU A 112 -5.47 -13.53 -35.31
CA GLU A 112 -4.17 -14.05 -35.77
C GLU A 112 -3.66 -15.20 -34.89
N PHE A 113 -3.85 -15.11 -33.57
CA PHE A 113 -3.52 -16.19 -32.65
C PHE A 113 -4.35 -17.44 -32.91
N GLU A 114 -5.66 -17.30 -33.16
CA GLU A 114 -6.54 -18.43 -33.47
C GLU A 114 -6.13 -19.11 -34.78
N ALA A 115 -5.82 -18.34 -35.82
CA ALA A 115 -5.35 -18.85 -37.11
C ALA A 115 -3.92 -19.43 -37.09
N GLY A 116 -3.07 -18.98 -36.15
CA GLY A 116 -1.67 -19.36 -36.06
C GLY A 116 -1.37 -20.58 -35.18
N ASN A 117 -0.16 -21.14 -35.34
CA ASN A 117 0.42 -22.16 -34.46
C ASN A 117 1.53 -21.57 -33.58
N HIS A 118 1.22 -20.45 -32.93
CA HIS A 118 2.14 -19.76 -32.02
C HIS A 118 1.45 -19.48 -30.68
N SER A 119 2.24 -19.39 -29.62
CA SER A 119 1.79 -18.83 -28.35
C SER A 119 1.87 -17.31 -28.38
N LEU A 120 1.01 -16.64 -27.61
CA LEU A 120 0.86 -15.19 -27.60
C LEU A 120 1.19 -14.62 -26.22
N VAL A 121 2.03 -13.59 -26.17
CA VAL A 121 2.38 -12.86 -24.94
C VAL A 121 1.93 -11.42 -25.09
N ILE A 122 1.05 -10.95 -24.20
CA ILE A 122 0.42 -9.64 -24.30
C ILE A 122 0.70 -8.82 -23.04
N GLY A 123 1.25 -7.61 -23.20
CA GLY A 123 1.25 -6.60 -22.15
C GLY A 123 -0.03 -5.80 -22.16
N ILE A 124 -0.78 -5.78 -21.06
CA ILE A 124 -2.06 -5.08 -21.00
C ILE A 124 -2.30 -4.42 -19.64
N ASN A 125 -2.99 -3.27 -19.63
CA ASN A 125 -3.49 -2.68 -18.41
C ASN A 125 -4.70 -3.47 -17.88
N ILE A 126 -4.77 -3.70 -16.56
CA ILE A 126 -5.88 -4.45 -15.94
C ILE A 126 -7.25 -3.83 -16.26
N GLY A 127 -7.35 -2.49 -16.34
CA GLY A 127 -8.60 -1.82 -16.74
C GLY A 127 -8.99 -2.13 -18.19
N MET A 128 -8.02 -2.15 -19.11
CA MET A 128 -8.26 -2.50 -20.51
C MET A 128 -8.56 -3.99 -20.68
N LEU A 129 -7.99 -4.86 -19.84
CA LEU A 129 -8.37 -6.27 -19.79
C LEU A 129 -9.85 -6.43 -19.41
N GLY A 130 -10.32 -5.64 -18.44
CA GLY A 130 -11.75 -5.57 -18.06
C GLY A 130 -12.64 -5.12 -19.21
N ASN A 131 -12.29 -4.01 -19.88
CA ASN A 131 -13.05 -3.51 -21.03
C ASN A 131 -13.11 -4.56 -22.17
N TYR A 132 -11.98 -5.19 -22.47
CA TYR A 132 -11.92 -6.24 -23.49
C TYR A 132 -12.73 -7.49 -23.08
N ALA A 133 -12.75 -7.84 -21.79
CA ALA A 133 -13.56 -8.96 -21.31
C ALA A 133 -15.07 -8.73 -21.58
N GLU A 134 -15.55 -7.49 -21.57
CA GLU A 134 -16.95 -7.14 -21.88
C GLU A 134 -17.23 -7.05 -23.39
N GLU A 135 -16.31 -6.47 -24.17
CA GLU A 135 -16.56 -6.09 -25.57
C GLU A 135 -15.86 -6.98 -26.61
N ALA A 136 -15.17 -8.05 -26.20
CA ALA A 136 -14.48 -8.95 -27.13
C ALA A 136 -15.44 -9.62 -28.12
N GLU A 137 -15.04 -9.66 -29.40
CA GLU A 137 -15.78 -10.37 -30.46
C GLU A 137 -15.83 -11.89 -30.21
N ASN A 138 -14.79 -12.43 -29.55
CA ASN A 138 -14.70 -13.85 -29.24
C ASN A 138 -15.24 -14.15 -27.83
N LEU A 139 -16.44 -14.74 -27.79
CA LEU A 139 -17.14 -15.08 -26.54
C LEU A 139 -16.39 -16.09 -25.66
N CYS A 140 -15.60 -16.99 -26.25
CA CYS A 140 -14.80 -17.96 -25.48
C CYS A 140 -13.67 -17.26 -24.72
N ILE A 141 -12.99 -16.32 -25.38
CA ILE A 141 -11.93 -15.50 -24.77
C ILE A 141 -12.54 -14.59 -23.70
N SER A 142 -13.64 -13.88 -24.02
CA SER A 142 -14.39 -13.07 -23.06
C SER A 142 -14.74 -13.86 -21.78
N GLY A 143 -15.33 -15.06 -21.93
CA GLY A 143 -15.71 -15.90 -20.79
C GLY A 143 -14.51 -16.30 -19.91
N LYS A 144 -13.36 -16.63 -20.52
CA LYS A 144 -12.13 -16.92 -19.77
C LYS A 144 -11.59 -15.69 -19.03
N LEU A 145 -11.64 -14.52 -19.66
CA LEU A 145 -11.19 -13.27 -19.04
C LEU A 145 -12.09 -12.85 -17.86
N LYS A 146 -13.42 -12.96 -18.01
CA LYS A 146 -14.38 -12.67 -16.93
C LYS A 146 -14.17 -13.58 -15.73
N LYS A 147 -14.03 -14.89 -15.95
CA LYS A 147 -13.71 -15.86 -14.88
C LYS A 147 -12.42 -15.51 -14.13
N TYR A 148 -11.37 -15.08 -14.85
CA TYR A 148 -10.15 -14.64 -14.20
C TYR A 148 -10.36 -13.34 -13.39
N LEU A 149 -11.09 -12.36 -13.91
CA LEU A 149 -11.31 -11.08 -13.21
C LEU A 149 -12.18 -11.25 -11.95
N GLU A 150 -13.19 -12.12 -12.00
CA GLU A 150 -14.12 -12.34 -10.89
C GLU A 150 -13.60 -13.36 -9.86
N LEU A 151 -13.07 -14.50 -10.33
CA LEU A 151 -12.74 -15.65 -9.49
C LEU A 151 -11.23 -15.91 -9.37
N LYS A 152 -10.39 -15.16 -10.11
CA LYS A 152 -8.94 -15.43 -10.25
C LYS A 152 -8.65 -16.86 -10.71
N GLU A 153 -9.60 -17.48 -11.41
CA GLU A 153 -9.48 -18.83 -11.93
C GLU A 153 -8.46 -18.86 -13.08
N LYS A 154 -7.49 -19.79 -13.01
CA LYS A 154 -6.47 -19.97 -14.05
C LYS A 154 -6.93 -21.07 -15.01
N SER A 155 -6.70 -20.87 -16.31
CA SER A 155 -6.93 -21.88 -17.34
C SER A 155 -5.59 -22.37 -17.88
N ASP A 156 -5.46 -23.65 -18.21
CA ASP A 156 -4.20 -24.23 -18.69
C ASP A 156 -3.63 -23.52 -19.94
N ASP A 157 -4.53 -22.99 -20.77
CA ASP A 157 -4.23 -22.27 -22.01
C ASP A 157 -4.02 -20.76 -21.79
N PHE A 158 -4.54 -20.19 -20.70
CA PHE A 158 -4.54 -18.75 -20.42
C PHE A 158 -3.88 -18.47 -19.06
N ASN A 159 -2.68 -17.92 -19.12
CA ASN A 159 -1.89 -17.61 -17.95
C ASN A 159 -1.85 -16.10 -17.72
N PHE A 160 -2.06 -15.69 -16.48
CA PHE A 160 -2.07 -14.30 -16.08
C PHE A 160 -0.98 -14.07 -15.03
N ILE A 161 -0.14 -13.08 -15.28
CA ILE A 161 0.89 -12.60 -14.37
C ILE A 161 0.61 -11.12 -14.12
N ASN A 162 0.21 -10.77 -12.90
CA ASN A 162 -0.14 -9.41 -12.54
C ASN A 162 0.93 -8.77 -11.65
N PHE A 163 1.37 -7.56 -11.97
CA PHE A 163 2.30 -6.79 -11.13
C PHE A 163 1.78 -6.55 -9.71
N GLU A 164 0.45 -6.49 -9.51
CA GLU A 164 -0.14 -6.33 -8.17
C GLU A 164 0.09 -7.53 -7.24
N ASP A 165 0.34 -8.72 -7.80
CA ASP A 165 0.61 -9.93 -7.02
C ASP A 165 2.04 -9.92 -6.42
N TYR A 166 2.88 -8.95 -6.83
CA TYR A 166 4.26 -8.77 -6.38
C TYR A 166 4.40 -7.47 -5.58
N PRO A 167 3.98 -7.46 -4.31
CA PRO A 167 3.99 -6.24 -3.51
C PRO A 167 5.42 -5.75 -3.29
N LYS A 168 5.62 -4.44 -3.45
CA LYS A 168 6.92 -3.78 -3.22
C LYS A 168 7.26 -3.56 -1.75
N PHE A 169 6.29 -3.82 -0.89
CA PHE A 169 6.43 -3.77 0.56
C PHE A 169 5.88 -5.07 1.14
N GLU A 170 6.68 -5.69 2.00
CA GLU A 170 6.32 -6.90 2.72
C GLU A 170 6.45 -6.62 4.21
N ILE A 171 5.41 -6.87 5.00
CA ILE A 171 5.49 -6.81 6.46
C ILE A 171 5.97 -8.17 6.94
N THR A 172 7.06 -8.18 7.71
CA THR A 172 7.69 -9.40 8.23
C THR A 172 7.41 -9.55 9.73
N GLU A 173 7.77 -10.70 10.32
CA GLU A 173 7.57 -10.96 11.76
C GLU A 173 8.20 -9.86 12.64
N ASP A 174 9.39 -9.36 12.28
CA ASP A 174 10.13 -8.38 13.09
C ASP A 174 10.19 -6.97 12.48
N GLY A 175 9.80 -6.79 11.22
CA GLY A 175 10.00 -5.53 10.52
C GLY A 175 9.11 -5.37 9.29
N TYR A 176 9.65 -4.70 8.28
CA TYR A 176 9.10 -4.65 6.94
C TYR A 176 10.29 -4.67 5.97
N LYS A 177 10.04 -5.17 4.76
CA LYS A 177 11.02 -5.24 3.67
C LYS A 177 10.48 -4.46 2.48
N SER A 178 11.35 -3.72 1.82
CA SER A 178 11.06 -3.11 0.53
C SER A 178 12.25 -3.34 -0.40
N GLU A 179 12.37 -4.58 -0.88
CA GLU A 179 13.53 -4.99 -1.67
C GLU A 179 13.67 -4.14 -2.95
N PHE A 180 12.56 -3.91 -3.65
CA PHE A 180 12.55 -3.10 -4.87
C PHE A 180 13.08 -1.68 -4.63
N ILE A 181 12.53 -0.98 -3.64
CA ILE A 181 12.88 0.41 -3.33
C ILE A 181 14.32 0.50 -2.85
N THR A 182 14.73 -0.41 -1.96
CA THR A 182 16.09 -0.45 -1.41
C THR A 182 17.13 -0.70 -2.51
N ARG A 183 16.88 -1.68 -3.40
CA ARG A 183 17.78 -1.98 -4.52
C ARG A 183 17.85 -0.83 -5.53
N LEU A 184 16.73 -0.14 -5.77
CA LEU A 184 16.68 0.99 -6.70
C LEU A 184 17.42 2.21 -6.13
N LEU A 185 17.22 2.54 -4.85
CA LEU A 185 18.00 3.56 -4.15
C LEU A 185 19.49 3.23 -4.17
N HIS A 186 19.86 1.99 -3.86
CA HIS A 186 21.24 1.53 -3.93
C HIS A 186 21.81 1.70 -5.35
N ARG A 187 21.08 1.40 -6.42
CA ARG A 187 21.56 1.65 -7.79
C ARG A 187 21.77 3.14 -8.11
N ILE A 188 21.01 4.02 -7.46
CA ILE A 188 21.13 5.47 -7.64
C ILE A 188 22.29 6.05 -6.83
N THR A 189 22.57 5.50 -5.64
CA THR A 189 23.50 6.12 -4.67
C THR A 189 24.78 5.33 -4.39
N CYS A 190 24.90 4.08 -4.86
CA CYS A 190 26.10 3.27 -4.63
C CYS A 190 27.32 3.91 -5.29
N PRO A 191 28.52 3.78 -4.70
CA PRO A 191 29.75 4.30 -5.30
C PRO A 191 30.01 3.87 -6.75
N SER A 192 29.55 2.68 -7.17
CA SER A 192 29.70 2.21 -8.55
C SER A 192 28.65 2.77 -9.52
N SER A 193 27.67 3.54 -9.03
CA SER A 193 26.63 4.15 -9.86
C SER A 193 27.21 5.26 -10.72
N GLU A 194 26.77 5.34 -11.98
CA GLU A 194 27.17 6.41 -12.89
C GLU A 194 26.75 7.79 -12.35
N LEU A 195 25.58 7.88 -11.71
CA LEU A 195 25.11 9.11 -11.06
C LEU A 195 26.03 9.55 -9.91
N TYR A 196 26.50 8.60 -9.10
CA TYR A 196 27.39 8.89 -7.98
C TYR A 196 28.77 9.37 -8.46
N GLN A 197 29.30 8.73 -9.51
CA GLN A 197 30.57 9.13 -10.11
C GLN A 197 30.51 10.53 -10.73
N LEU A 198 29.40 10.87 -11.39
CA LEU A 198 29.16 12.22 -11.91
C LEU A 198 28.99 13.24 -10.77
N PHE A 199 28.30 12.88 -9.69
CA PHE A 199 28.18 13.71 -8.50
C PHE A 199 29.55 14.06 -7.92
N LEU A 200 30.42 13.07 -7.68
CA LEU A 200 31.76 13.31 -7.13
C LEU A 200 32.61 14.21 -8.02
N LYS A 201 32.47 14.08 -9.34
CA LYS A 201 33.20 14.90 -10.31
C LYS A 201 32.75 16.37 -10.26
N ASP A 202 31.45 16.60 -10.14
CA ASP A 202 30.85 17.93 -10.27
C ASP A 202 30.60 18.60 -8.89
N GLU A 203 30.82 17.92 -7.75
CA GLU A 203 30.43 18.37 -6.39
C GLU A 203 30.97 19.76 -6.03
N LEU A 204 32.28 19.99 -6.23
CA LEU A 204 32.92 21.25 -5.83
C LEU A 204 32.41 22.46 -6.63
N GLU A 205 32.19 22.28 -7.94
CA GLU A 205 31.64 23.33 -8.79
C GLU A 205 30.15 23.52 -8.51
N GLY A 206 29.43 22.43 -8.31
CA GLY A 206 28.00 22.39 -8.03
C GLY A 206 27.61 23.08 -6.73
N LEU A 207 28.37 22.86 -5.65
CA LEU A 207 28.13 23.48 -4.34
C LEU A 207 28.32 25.01 -4.35
N ASN A 208 29.10 25.54 -5.29
CA ASN A 208 29.33 26.99 -5.46
C ASN A 208 28.42 27.62 -6.53
N SER A 209 27.43 26.87 -7.03
CA SER A 209 26.54 27.28 -8.11
C SER A 209 25.10 27.50 -7.63
N ALA A 210 24.22 27.97 -8.52
CA ALA A 210 22.78 28.03 -8.27
C ALA A 210 22.14 26.65 -7.98
N ASP A 211 22.86 25.55 -8.25
CA ASP A 211 22.41 24.18 -8.08
C ASP A 211 22.86 23.54 -6.76
N GLN A 212 23.41 24.31 -5.81
CA GLN A 212 23.91 23.83 -4.51
C GLN A 212 22.96 22.83 -3.83
N PHE A 213 21.65 23.13 -3.78
CA PHE A 213 20.66 22.24 -3.16
C PHE A 213 20.64 20.85 -3.78
N LYS A 214 20.81 20.71 -5.09
CA LYS A 214 20.80 19.40 -5.78
C LYS A 214 21.91 18.49 -5.28
N PHE A 215 23.10 19.07 -5.06
CA PHE A 215 24.26 18.34 -4.55
C PHE A 215 24.07 17.96 -3.07
N VAL A 216 23.59 18.88 -2.23
CA VAL A 216 23.30 18.58 -0.82
C VAL A 216 22.20 17.52 -0.69
N ASN A 217 21.14 17.62 -1.49
CA ASN A 217 20.03 16.67 -1.49
C ASN A 217 20.47 15.27 -1.93
N TYR A 218 21.29 15.17 -2.97
CA TYR A 218 21.86 13.90 -3.40
C TYR A 218 22.77 13.29 -2.32
N LYS A 219 23.61 14.10 -1.68
CA LYS A 219 24.46 13.68 -0.56
C LYS A 219 23.64 13.16 0.63
N LEU A 220 22.53 13.83 0.96
CA LEU A 220 21.59 13.36 1.98
C LEU A 220 20.95 12.02 1.58
N LEU A 221 20.53 11.88 0.32
CA LEU A 221 19.93 10.65 -0.19
C LEU A 221 20.91 9.47 -0.16
N CYS A 222 22.22 9.71 -0.32
CA CYS A 222 23.24 8.67 -0.23
C CYS A 222 23.38 8.06 1.18
N ASN A 223 22.83 8.70 2.21
CA ASN A 223 22.88 8.16 3.57
C ASN A 223 21.81 7.07 3.79
N GLU A 224 22.24 5.85 4.13
CA GLU A 224 21.34 4.71 4.33
C GLU A 224 20.29 4.94 5.44
N GLN A 225 20.62 5.71 6.48
CA GLN A 225 19.67 6.03 7.54
C GLN A 225 18.57 6.97 7.04
N VAL A 226 18.91 7.92 6.16
CA VAL A 226 17.93 8.78 5.47
C VAL A 226 17.06 7.94 4.54
N GLN A 227 17.65 7.03 3.77
CA GLN A 227 16.91 6.10 2.93
C GLN A 227 15.91 5.28 3.74
N LYS A 228 16.31 4.79 4.92
CA LYS A 228 15.41 4.06 5.84
C LYS A 228 14.19 4.89 6.24
N VAL A 229 14.37 6.18 6.55
CA VAL A 229 13.23 7.07 6.85
C VAL A 229 12.31 7.23 5.65
N LEU A 230 12.86 7.35 4.43
CA LEU A 230 12.06 7.41 3.20
C LEU A 230 11.27 6.10 2.99
N VAL A 231 11.90 4.94 3.17
CA VAL A 231 11.19 3.64 3.03
C VAL A 231 10.05 3.51 4.05
N GLU A 232 10.24 3.96 5.30
CA GLU A 232 9.17 4.00 6.31
C GLU A 232 8.01 4.88 5.92
N LEU A 233 8.29 6.08 5.42
CA LEU A 233 7.25 7.00 4.97
C LEU A 233 6.48 6.44 3.77
N LEU A 234 7.17 5.80 2.83
CA LEU A 234 6.54 5.17 1.67
C LEU A 234 5.67 3.96 2.05
N LEU A 235 6.13 3.14 3.00
CA LEU A 235 5.30 2.07 3.58
C LEU A 235 4.05 2.65 4.22
N LYS A 236 4.20 3.73 4.99
CA LYS A 236 3.08 4.40 5.64
C LYS A 236 2.06 4.91 4.61
N ILE A 237 2.52 5.60 3.57
CA ILE A 237 1.67 6.07 2.47
C ILE A 237 0.97 4.90 1.77
N ARG A 238 1.69 3.79 1.55
CA ARG A 238 1.11 2.56 1.01
C ARG A 238 -0.01 2.01 1.89
N LEU A 239 0.17 1.97 3.20
CA LEU A 239 -0.82 1.41 4.13
C LEU A 239 -2.05 2.33 4.28
N PHE A 240 -1.85 3.62 4.55
CA PHE A 240 -2.95 4.55 4.83
C PHE A 240 -3.71 4.99 3.59
N ARG A 241 -3.02 5.19 2.46
CA ARG A 241 -3.62 5.72 1.22
C ARG A 241 -3.78 4.69 0.12
N ASN A 242 -3.37 3.44 0.36
CA ASN A 242 -3.32 2.39 -0.68
C ASN A 242 -2.56 2.85 -1.94
N GLN A 243 -1.65 3.81 -1.81
CA GLN A 243 -0.91 4.38 -2.94
C GLN A 243 0.03 3.31 -3.48
N PHE A 244 -0.13 2.95 -4.75
CA PHE A 244 0.81 2.06 -5.41
C PHE A 244 2.06 2.85 -5.79
N ILE A 245 3.21 2.19 -5.67
CA ILE A 245 4.49 2.76 -6.08
C ILE A 245 4.91 2.03 -7.33
N THR A 246 5.01 2.70 -8.46
CA THR A 246 5.53 2.15 -9.72
C THR A 246 7.01 2.49 -9.85
N ALA A 247 7.74 1.85 -10.77
CA ALA A 247 9.15 2.20 -10.97
C ALA A 247 9.29 3.66 -11.42
N ARG A 248 8.41 4.07 -12.35
CA ARG A 248 8.36 5.44 -12.88
C ARG A 248 8.06 6.48 -11.79
N THR A 249 7.00 6.27 -11.00
CA THR A 249 6.61 7.23 -9.96
C THR A 249 7.67 7.35 -8.86
N PHE A 250 8.39 6.26 -8.57
CA PHE A 250 9.48 6.30 -7.60
C PHE A 250 10.74 7.01 -8.12
N LEU A 251 11.15 6.76 -9.37
CA LEU A 251 12.27 7.49 -9.98
C LEU A 251 11.98 8.99 -10.06
N ASP A 252 10.75 9.33 -10.44
CA ASP A 252 10.28 10.71 -10.45
C ASP A 252 10.26 11.32 -9.04
N LEU A 253 9.85 10.57 -8.02
CA LEU A 253 9.96 10.99 -6.63
C LEU A 253 11.42 11.32 -6.27
N VAL A 254 12.37 10.45 -6.61
CA VAL A 254 13.80 10.71 -6.33
C VAL A 254 14.29 11.95 -7.06
N TYR A 255 13.90 12.13 -8.32
CA TYR A 255 14.19 13.34 -9.09
C TYR A 255 13.67 14.59 -8.39
N GLU A 256 12.40 14.60 -7.99
CA GLU A 256 11.74 15.71 -7.32
C GLU A 256 12.39 16.05 -5.97
N LEU A 257 12.81 15.04 -5.22
CA LEU A 257 13.52 15.22 -3.94
C LEU A 257 14.87 15.91 -4.12
N ILE A 258 15.58 15.62 -5.22
CA ILE A 258 16.93 16.16 -5.49
C ILE A 258 16.86 17.49 -6.23
N ALA A 259 16.12 17.56 -7.33
CA ALA A 259 16.24 18.59 -8.36
C ALA A 259 15.45 19.88 -8.07
N LYS A 260 14.53 19.86 -7.09
CA LYS A 260 13.74 21.03 -6.70
C LYS A 260 14.55 22.06 -5.91
N LYS A 261 13.94 23.23 -5.71
CA LYS A 261 14.61 24.46 -5.24
C LYS A 261 14.88 24.50 -3.72
N ASP A 262 14.47 23.50 -2.97
CA ASP A 262 14.65 23.44 -1.51
C ASP A 262 15.43 22.19 -1.11
N TYR A 263 15.72 22.03 0.18
CA TYR A 263 16.32 20.81 0.72
C TYR A 263 15.39 19.61 0.62
N LEU A 264 15.96 18.40 0.56
CA LEU A 264 15.26 17.13 0.40
C LEU A 264 14.11 16.98 1.41
N PHE A 265 14.34 17.33 2.67
CA PHE A 265 13.33 17.24 3.73
C PHE A 265 12.18 18.24 3.57
N ASN A 266 12.37 19.35 2.86
CA ASN A 266 11.30 20.30 2.54
C ASN A 266 10.57 19.92 1.26
N ASN A 267 11.31 19.55 0.20
CA ASN A 267 10.75 19.02 -1.04
C ASN A 267 9.82 17.84 -0.75
N LEU A 268 10.23 16.97 0.19
CA LEU A 268 9.46 15.79 0.59
C LEU A 268 8.06 16.12 1.10
N PHE A 269 7.80 17.29 1.71
CA PHE A 269 6.49 17.61 2.31
C PHE A 269 5.80 18.84 1.70
N SER A 270 6.41 19.48 0.71
CA SER A 270 5.92 20.74 0.12
C SER A 270 5.62 20.64 -1.38
N CYS A 271 6.07 19.57 -2.04
CA CYS A 271 5.86 19.34 -3.47
C CYS A 271 4.59 18.51 -3.74
N ASN A 272 3.87 18.82 -4.82
CA ASN A 272 2.64 18.13 -5.23
C ASN A 272 2.71 17.59 -6.66
N GLU A 273 3.88 17.67 -7.30
CA GLU A 273 4.04 17.33 -8.71
C GLU A 273 4.11 15.81 -8.93
N ASN A 274 4.41 15.04 -7.89
CA ASN A 274 4.42 13.58 -7.89
C ASN A 274 3.26 13.04 -7.05
N GLU A 275 2.60 11.98 -7.53
CA GLU A 275 1.43 11.37 -6.85
C GLU A 275 1.74 10.92 -5.43
N ILE A 276 2.97 10.44 -5.17
CA ILE A 276 3.42 10.03 -3.84
C ILE A 276 3.63 11.27 -2.96
N LEU A 277 4.27 12.32 -3.48
CA LEU A 277 4.52 13.56 -2.75
C LEU A 277 3.22 14.25 -2.34
N GLU A 278 2.18 14.24 -3.17
CA GLU A 278 0.87 14.76 -2.79
C GLU A 278 0.34 14.12 -1.49
N LYS A 279 0.60 12.82 -1.28
CA LYS A 279 0.18 12.09 -0.07
C LYS A 279 1.12 12.31 1.11
N THR A 280 2.39 12.62 0.90
CA THR A 280 3.35 12.89 2.00
C THR A 280 2.94 14.09 2.86
N ILE A 281 2.27 15.09 2.28
CA ILE A 281 1.93 16.37 2.92
C ILE A 281 1.11 16.18 4.20
N GLU A 282 0.24 15.18 4.24
CA GLU A 282 -0.57 14.88 5.42
C GLU A 282 0.26 14.27 6.57
N PHE A 283 1.41 13.71 6.24
CA PHE A 283 2.36 13.10 7.16
C PHE A 283 3.52 14.04 7.52
N ASP A 284 3.41 15.33 7.19
CA ASP A 284 4.41 16.33 7.53
C ASP A 284 4.63 16.41 9.05
N PRO A 285 5.84 16.10 9.55
CA PRO A 285 6.14 16.08 10.98
C PRO A 285 6.01 17.46 11.63
N SER A 286 6.09 18.55 10.86
CA SER A 286 5.91 19.92 11.38
C SER A 286 4.47 20.22 11.82
N ARG A 287 3.50 19.38 11.44
CA ARG A 287 2.08 19.53 11.82
C ARG A 287 1.76 18.89 13.18
N LEU A 288 2.70 18.13 13.75
CA LEU A 288 2.51 17.44 15.02
C LEU A 288 2.45 18.45 16.19
N ARG A 289 1.38 18.38 16.98
CA ARG A 289 1.13 19.26 18.14
C ARG A 289 1.53 18.56 19.45
N THR A 290 2.82 18.34 19.61
CA THR A 290 3.37 17.78 20.85
C THR A 290 4.05 18.85 21.68
N LYS A 291 4.05 18.69 23.01
CA LYS A 291 4.69 19.64 23.93
C LYS A 291 6.15 19.95 23.57
N THR A 292 6.90 18.96 23.08
CA THR A 292 8.30 19.14 22.66
C THR A 292 8.40 19.99 21.40
N ILE A 293 7.60 19.67 20.38
CA ILE A 293 7.57 20.40 19.10
C ILE A 293 7.08 21.83 19.31
N ASP A 294 5.98 22.03 20.03
CA ASP A 294 5.43 23.37 20.27
C ASP A 294 6.40 24.24 21.07
N ARG A 295 7.11 23.68 22.06
CA ARG A 295 8.17 24.39 22.79
C ARG A 295 9.35 24.76 21.90
N PHE A 296 9.75 23.88 20.98
CA PHE A 296 10.81 24.18 20.03
C PHE A 296 10.41 25.31 19.08
N VAL A 297 9.19 25.27 18.52
CA VAL A 297 8.67 26.33 17.64
C VAL A 297 8.67 27.66 18.40
N ILE A 298 8.08 27.73 19.59
CA ILE A 298 8.07 28.96 20.39
C ILE A 298 9.49 29.42 20.73
N GLY A 299 10.37 28.50 21.12
CA GLY A 299 11.75 28.82 21.47
C GLY A 299 12.55 29.37 20.29
N TYR A 300 12.31 28.85 19.08
CA TYR A 300 12.90 29.31 17.84
C TYR A 300 12.45 30.72 17.48
N GLU A 301 11.14 30.99 17.49
CA GLU A 301 10.58 32.32 17.16
C GLU A 301 10.97 33.40 18.17
N LEU A 302 11.30 33.02 19.41
CA LEU A 302 11.74 33.93 20.47
C LEU A 302 13.27 34.02 20.62
N ASP A 303 14.04 33.41 19.71
CA ASP A 303 15.51 33.34 19.78
C ASP A 303 16.04 32.88 21.15
N SER A 304 15.32 31.95 21.80
CA SER A 304 15.56 31.48 23.17
C SER A 304 16.01 30.02 23.25
N LEU A 305 16.51 29.48 22.14
CA LEU A 305 16.95 28.09 22.06
C LEU A 305 18.27 27.86 22.81
N PRO A 306 18.46 26.65 23.37
CA PRO A 306 19.65 26.33 24.15
C PRO A 306 20.92 26.29 23.29
N ASN A 307 22.08 26.51 23.91
CA ASN A 307 23.40 26.44 23.27
C ASN A 307 23.64 25.12 22.52
N ASP A 308 23.09 24.01 23.02
CA ASP A 308 23.11 22.71 22.34
C ASP A 308 22.62 22.79 20.88
N PHE A 309 21.58 23.57 20.61
CA PHE A 309 21.05 23.69 19.25
C PHE A 309 22.05 24.40 18.33
N TYR A 310 22.73 25.44 18.81
CA TYR A 310 23.77 26.12 18.03
C TYR A 310 24.96 25.20 17.73
N SER A 311 25.38 24.38 18.70
CA SER A 311 26.40 23.35 18.45
C SER A 311 25.96 22.32 17.41
N PHE A 312 24.68 21.95 17.41
CA PHE A 312 24.10 21.08 16.39
C PHE A 312 24.13 21.70 15.00
N LYS A 313 23.76 22.99 14.85
CA LYS A 313 23.81 23.71 13.57
C LYS A 313 25.22 23.78 12.97
N GLN A 314 26.24 24.00 13.79
CA GLN A 314 27.63 23.98 13.32
C GLN A 314 28.02 22.61 12.74
N LYS A 315 27.56 21.53 13.35
CA LYS A 315 27.79 20.16 12.87
C LYS A 315 27.01 19.83 11.60
N LEU A 316 25.76 20.30 11.49
CA LEU A 316 24.98 20.20 10.25
C LEU A 316 25.70 20.80 9.06
N LYS A 317 26.25 22.01 9.21
CA LYS A 317 26.99 22.69 8.15
C LYS A 317 28.29 21.96 7.80
N ALA A 318 29.04 21.51 8.79
CA ALA A 318 30.33 20.86 8.58
C ALA A 318 30.22 19.48 7.90
N GLU A 319 29.24 18.66 8.31
CA GLU A 319 29.15 17.26 7.87
C GLU A 319 28.18 17.07 6.69
N LEU A 320 27.06 17.79 6.69
CA LEU A 320 25.99 17.63 5.70
C LEU A 320 25.86 18.81 4.73
N MET A 321 26.67 19.87 4.89
CA MET A 321 26.62 21.08 4.03
C MET A 321 25.24 21.75 4.02
N ILE A 322 24.49 21.62 5.13
CA ILE A 322 23.21 22.28 5.34
C ILE A 322 23.47 23.61 6.02
N ASP A 323 23.07 24.71 5.39
CA ASP A 323 23.16 26.05 5.96
C ASP A 323 22.03 26.30 6.97
N ASP A 324 22.10 27.43 7.67
CA ASP A 324 21.06 27.82 8.63
C ASP A 324 19.71 27.95 7.92
N LEU A 325 18.72 27.19 8.41
CA LEU A 325 17.37 27.17 7.85
C LEU A 325 16.58 28.38 8.34
N ASN A 326 15.64 28.86 7.50
CA ASN A 326 14.90 30.09 7.73
C ASN A 326 13.66 29.93 8.63
N ASP A 327 13.18 28.70 8.85
CA ASP A 327 11.98 28.47 9.66
C ASP A 327 12.07 27.24 10.57
N SER A 328 11.28 27.26 11.64
CA SER A 328 11.19 26.17 12.62
C SER A 328 10.66 24.87 11.99
N LYS A 329 9.81 24.96 10.97
CA LYS A 329 9.22 23.79 10.27
C LYS A 329 10.27 23.00 9.51
N SER A 330 11.19 23.66 8.81
CA SER A 330 12.31 23.03 8.10
C SER A 330 13.19 22.25 9.08
N TYR A 331 13.48 22.81 10.26
CA TYR A 331 14.21 22.07 11.30
C TYR A 331 13.48 20.83 11.78
N ILE A 332 12.16 20.89 12.00
CA ILE A 332 11.37 19.72 12.42
C ILE A 332 11.40 18.63 11.34
N ARG A 333 11.26 19.00 10.07
CA ARG A 333 11.36 18.07 8.93
C ARG A 333 12.76 17.46 8.81
N LEU A 334 13.80 18.26 9.03
CA LEU A 334 15.18 17.79 9.10
C LEU A 334 15.38 16.80 10.26
N PHE A 335 14.88 17.09 11.46
CA PHE A 335 14.96 16.18 12.61
C PHE A 335 14.29 14.84 12.32
N TYR A 336 13.15 14.86 11.62
CA TYR A 336 12.46 13.65 11.20
C TYR A 336 13.30 12.80 10.24
N ILE A 337 13.92 13.42 9.23
CA ILE A 337 14.77 12.71 8.26
C ILE A 337 16.07 12.18 8.89
N LEU A 338 16.60 12.85 9.90
CA LEU A 338 17.81 12.45 10.61
C LEU A 338 17.56 11.56 11.82
N LYS A 339 16.32 11.12 12.10
CA LYS A 339 15.96 10.44 13.36
C LYS A 339 16.78 9.18 13.70
N TYR A 340 17.34 8.51 12.70
CA TYR A 340 18.21 7.33 12.87
C TYR A 340 19.71 7.63 12.73
N LEU A 341 20.08 8.84 12.32
CA LEU A 341 21.47 9.24 12.17
C LEU A 341 22.02 9.78 13.50
N ASP A 342 23.24 9.41 13.85
CA ASP A 342 24.02 10.08 14.88
C ASP A 342 24.73 11.30 14.28
N LEU A 343 24.48 12.49 14.83
CA LEU A 343 25.04 13.73 14.32
C LEU A 343 25.34 14.69 15.48
N GLY A 344 26.61 15.09 15.60
CA GLY A 344 27.05 16.06 16.59
C GLY A 344 26.65 15.67 18.02
N ASN A 345 25.90 16.55 18.69
CA ASN A 345 25.38 16.32 20.04
C ASN A 345 23.99 15.64 20.08
N ASN A 346 23.51 15.13 18.93
CA ASN A 346 22.23 14.43 18.81
C ASN A 346 21.01 15.25 19.27
N TYR A 347 21.04 16.58 19.12
CA TYR A 347 19.92 17.44 19.50
C TYR A 347 18.59 17.00 18.87
N HIS A 348 18.62 16.60 17.59
CA HIS A 348 17.44 16.13 16.85
C HIS A 348 16.79 14.87 17.44
N LYS A 349 17.55 14.01 18.13
CA LYS A 349 17.01 12.78 18.75
C LYS A 349 16.05 13.06 19.91
N LYS A 350 16.04 14.29 20.46
CA LYS A 350 15.05 14.73 21.47
C LYS A 350 13.61 14.67 20.94
N PHE A 351 13.42 14.61 19.61
CA PHE A 351 12.11 14.59 18.94
C PHE A 351 11.69 13.20 18.46
N THR A 352 12.55 12.17 18.56
CA THR A 352 12.29 10.84 17.97
C THR A 352 10.99 10.22 18.49
N ASP A 353 10.71 10.33 19.79
CA ASP A 353 9.47 9.82 20.39
C ASP A 353 8.22 10.55 19.89
N ASN A 354 8.35 11.83 19.48
CA ASN A 354 7.25 12.59 18.91
C ASN A 354 6.91 12.13 17.49
N PHE A 355 7.89 11.56 16.78
CA PHE A 355 7.71 10.97 15.46
C PHE A 355 7.25 9.51 15.51
N ALA A 356 7.11 8.92 16.70
CA ALA A 356 6.64 7.55 16.88
C ALA A 356 5.12 7.46 16.66
N GLU A 357 4.71 6.62 15.72
CA GLU A 357 3.30 6.47 15.34
C GLU A 357 2.64 5.29 16.03
N LYS A 358 2.07 5.55 17.20
CA LYS A 358 1.42 4.51 18.02
C LYS A 358 0.35 3.73 17.26
N LEU A 359 -0.45 4.41 16.42
CA LEU A 359 -1.50 3.77 15.62
C LEU A 359 -0.91 2.73 14.65
N LEU A 360 0.13 3.11 13.90
CA LEU A 360 0.80 2.23 12.95
C LEU A 360 1.47 1.05 13.66
N LEU A 361 2.16 1.31 14.78
CA LEU A 361 2.81 0.27 15.58
C LEU A 361 1.81 -0.75 16.13
N ASN A 362 0.69 -0.29 16.70
CA ASN A 362 -0.36 -1.17 17.21
C ASN A 362 -1.01 -1.99 16.08
N TYR A 363 -1.25 -1.36 14.93
CA TYR A 363 -1.77 -2.05 13.75
C TYR A 363 -0.82 -3.16 13.28
N LEU A 364 0.47 -2.86 13.15
CA LEU A 364 1.48 -3.82 12.70
C LEU A 364 1.65 -4.98 13.68
N ASP A 365 1.52 -4.73 14.99
CA ASP A 365 1.55 -5.78 16.02
C ASP A 365 0.38 -6.77 15.85
N VAL A 366 -0.85 -6.25 15.74
CA VAL A 366 -2.04 -7.08 15.50
C VAL A 366 -1.95 -7.81 14.16
N TYR A 367 -1.50 -7.13 13.10
CA TYR A 367 -1.29 -7.70 11.78
C TYR A 367 -0.34 -8.90 11.84
N ARG A 368 0.82 -8.76 12.48
CA ARG A 368 1.83 -9.84 12.62
C ARG A 368 1.26 -11.04 13.35
N HIS A 369 0.49 -10.82 14.40
CA HIS A 369 -0.13 -11.91 15.15
C HIS A 369 -1.19 -12.68 14.35
N HIS A 370 -1.81 -12.08 13.32
CA HIS A 370 -2.71 -12.78 12.40
C HIS A 370 -1.94 -13.53 11.30
N ILE A 371 -0.98 -12.87 10.64
CA ILE A 371 -0.23 -13.46 9.51
C ILE A 371 0.74 -14.56 9.97
N TYR A 372 1.50 -14.28 11.04
CA TYR A 372 2.47 -15.20 11.65
C TYR A 372 1.88 -15.82 12.93
N TYR A 373 0.65 -16.31 12.84
CA TYR A 373 -0.08 -16.80 14.01
C TYR A 373 0.63 -18.01 14.64
N GLY A 374 1.05 -17.83 15.90
CA GLY A 374 1.56 -18.90 16.76
C GLY A 374 0.72 -18.99 18.03
N PRO A 375 0.12 -20.14 18.38
CA PRO A 375 -0.81 -20.24 19.52
C PRO A 375 -0.26 -19.70 20.86
N ALA A 376 1.03 -19.93 21.14
CA ALA A 376 1.66 -19.50 22.40
C ALA A 376 1.88 -17.97 22.46
N LYS A 377 2.25 -17.35 21.33
CA LYS A 377 2.57 -15.91 21.26
C LYS A 377 1.33 -15.05 20.98
N SER A 378 0.46 -15.50 20.06
CA SER A 378 -0.59 -14.66 19.47
C SER A 378 -1.92 -14.69 20.22
N LYS A 379 -2.28 -15.78 20.92
CA LYS A 379 -3.64 -15.93 21.50
C LYS A 379 -4.01 -14.82 22.47
N SER A 380 -3.08 -14.39 23.34
CA SER A 380 -3.33 -13.33 24.32
C SER A 380 -3.57 -11.97 23.66
N THR A 381 -2.65 -11.59 22.76
CA THR A 381 -2.71 -10.31 22.03
C THR A 381 -3.96 -10.23 21.16
N LEU A 382 -4.25 -11.29 20.39
CA LEU A 382 -5.43 -11.34 19.56
C LEU A 382 -6.72 -11.36 20.38
N ARG A 383 -6.80 -12.14 21.47
CA ARG A 383 -7.99 -12.11 22.33
C ARG A 383 -8.27 -10.70 22.87
N ASN A 384 -7.23 -9.96 23.24
CA ASN A 384 -7.36 -8.56 23.66
C ASN A 384 -7.86 -7.67 22.51
N PHE A 385 -7.28 -7.79 21.31
CA PHE A 385 -7.71 -7.05 20.12
C PHE A 385 -9.19 -7.32 19.79
N TYR A 386 -9.58 -8.59 19.65
CA TYR A 386 -10.96 -8.98 19.31
C TYR A 386 -11.96 -8.45 20.32
N ASN A 387 -11.72 -8.68 21.62
CA ASN A 387 -12.69 -8.35 22.65
C ASN A 387 -12.73 -6.85 22.95
N LYS A 388 -11.56 -6.19 23.10
CA LYS A 388 -11.48 -4.82 23.60
C LYS A 388 -11.51 -3.76 22.49
N GLU A 389 -11.03 -4.10 21.30
CA GLU A 389 -10.95 -3.15 20.18
C GLU A 389 -12.05 -3.43 19.16
N LEU A 390 -12.05 -4.61 18.55
CA LEU A 390 -12.92 -4.92 17.41
C LEU A 390 -14.40 -5.05 17.81
N ILE A 391 -14.74 -6.05 18.63
CA ILE A 391 -16.13 -6.37 19.01
C ILE A 391 -16.74 -5.20 19.78
N ASN A 392 -15.97 -4.59 20.69
CA ASN A 392 -16.41 -3.42 21.45
C ASN A 392 -16.74 -2.23 20.53
N ALA A 393 -15.90 -1.93 19.53
CA ALA A 393 -16.18 -0.85 18.58
C ALA A 393 -17.40 -1.14 17.70
N ILE A 394 -17.53 -2.37 17.18
CA ILE A 394 -18.69 -2.80 16.38
C ILE A 394 -19.97 -2.71 17.22
N ARG A 395 -19.94 -3.18 18.47
CA ARG A 395 -21.08 -3.07 19.38
C ARG A 395 -21.43 -1.63 19.68
N GLY A 396 -20.45 -0.78 19.99
CA GLY A 396 -20.67 0.65 20.18
C GLY A 396 -21.27 1.33 18.95
N TYR A 397 -20.94 0.82 17.75
CA TYR A 397 -21.50 1.31 16.49
C TYR A 397 -22.94 0.83 16.23
N ILE A 398 -23.26 -0.43 16.53
CA ILE A 398 -24.62 -1.00 16.39
C ILE A 398 -25.56 -0.40 17.45
N ASN A 399 -25.13 -0.42 18.71
CA ASN A 399 -25.94 -0.04 19.86
C ASN A 399 -25.92 1.47 20.16
N LYS A 400 -25.64 2.33 19.16
CA LYS A 400 -25.57 3.80 19.34
C LYS A 400 -26.81 4.40 20.03
N LYS A 401 -27.99 3.84 19.76
CA LYS A 401 -29.28 4.27 20.34
C LYS A 401 -29.65 3.53 21.64
N ALA A 402 -28.85 2.56 22.06
CA ALA A 402 -29.08 1.74 23.24
C ALA A 402 -27.74 1.35 23.91
N PRO A 403 -26.96 2.33 24.42
CA PRO A 403 -25.62 2.08 24.97
C PRO A 403 -25.62 1.27 26.27
N TYR A 404 -26.79 1.09 26.90
CA TYR A 404 -26.98 0.33 28.13
C TYR A 404 -27.11 -1.19 27.92
N LEU A 405 -27.18 -1.66 26.67
CA LEU A 405 -27.27 -3.09 26.36
C LEU A 405 -26.04 -3.86 26.83
N ARG A 406 -26.20 -5.13 27.21
CA ARG A 406 -25.10 -6.02 27.67
C ARG A 406 -24.19 -6.47 26.51
N ASP A 407 -23.11 -7.17 26.84
CA ASP A 407 -22.03 -7.55 25.90
C ASP A 407 -22.49 -8.47 24.76
N ASP A 408 -23.50 -9.29 25.04
CA ASP A 408 -24.12 -10.22 24.10
C ASP A 408 -25.33 -9.63 23.37
N GLN A 409 -25.77 -8.43 23.71
CA GLN A 409 -27.00 -7.83 23.20
C GLN A 409 -26.75 -6.86 22.04
N PHE A 410 -27.43 -7.09 20.92
CA PHE A 410 -27.34 -6.26 19.70
C PHE A 410 -28.72 -5.72 19.31
N LEU A 411 -28.81 -4.40 19.13
CA LEU A 411 -30.02 -3.75 18.63
C LEU A 411 -30.18 -4.02 17.13
N ILE A 412 -31.21 -4.79 16.76
CA ILE A 412 -31.52 -5.10 15.35
C ILE A 412 -32.40 -4.01 14.75
N SER A 413 -33.52 -3.69 15.42
CA SER A 413 -34.54 -2.79 14.89
C SER A 413 -35.29 -2.05 16.00
N GLU A 414 -35.96 -0.98 15.60
CA GLU A 414 -36.72 -0.08 16.47
C GLU A 414 -38.09 0.14 15.83
N TYR A 415 -39.15 -0.24 16.54
CA TYR A 415 -40.54 -0.10 16.12
C TYR A 415 -41.28 0.76 17.15
N GLY A 416 -41.32 2.07 16.92
CA GLY A 416 -41.91 3.01 17.87
C GLY A 416 -41.15 3.01 19.20
N GLU A 417 -41.82 2.61 20.29
CA GLU A 417 -41.23 2.50 21.63
C GLU A 417 -40.52 1.16 21.89
N TYR A 418 -40.69 0.18 21.00
CA TYR A 418 -40.12 -1.15 21.16
C TYR A 418 -38.78 -1.27 20.44
N LYS A 419 -37.78 -1.76 21.17
CA LYS A 419 -36.46 -2.11 20.65
C LYS A 419 -36.33 -3.62 20.56
N VAL A 420 -35.97 -4.11 19.37
CA VAL A 420 -35.72 -5.53 19.12
C VAL A 420 -34.23 -5.80 19.29
N ILE A 421 -33.92 -6.68 20.24
CA ILE A 421 -32.56 -7.00 20.66
C ILE A 421 -32.33 -8.49 20.39
N SER A 422 -31.23 -8.85 19.75
CA SER A 422 -30.79 -10.25 19.62
C SER A 422 -29.57 -10.51 20.49
N HIS A 423 -29.44 -11.76 20.91
CA HIS A 423 -28.31 -12.24 21.69
C HIS A 423 -27.31 -12.97 20.79
N LEU A 424 -26.10 -12.43 20.65
CA LEU A 424 -24.99 -13.02 19.91
C LEU A 424 -23.72 -13.06 20.76
N LYS A 425 -23.20 -14.27 21.01
CA LYS A 425 -21.93 -14.44 21.72
C LYS A 425 -20.77 -14.46 20.72
N LEU A 426 -20.21 -13.28 20.43
CA LEU A 426 -19.09 -13.13 19.51
C LEU A 426 -17.76 -13.50 20.17
N GLY A 427 -16.90 -14.23 19.46
CA GLY A 427 -15.54 -14.52 19.90
C GLY A 427 -14.58 -14.79 18.75
N PRO A 428 -13.26 -14.75 18.99
CA PRO A 428 -12.27 -15.04 17.96
C PRO A 428 -12.28 -16.52 17.55
N ASP A 429 -12.22 -16.79 16.25
CA ASP A 429 -11.98 -18.13 15.71
C ASP A 429 -10.48 -18.38 15.46
N PHE A 430 -9.77 -18.82 16.49
CA PHE A 430 -8.35 -19.14 16.37
C PHE A 430 -8.05 -20.30 15.42
N SER A 431 -8.98 -21.25 15.25
CA SER A 431 -8.81 -22.40 14.37
C SER A 431 -8.90 -21.99 12.90
N ALA A 432 -9.78 -21.03 12.57
CA ALA A 432 -9.88 -20.46 11.24
C ALA A 432 -8.65 -19.62 10.88
N ILE A 433 -8.09 -18.85 11.84
CA ILE A 433 -6.84 -18.10 11.64
C ILE A 433 -5.68 -19.06 11.31
N GLU A 434 -5.56 -20.17 12.05
CA GLU A 434 -4.50 -21.14 11.84
C GLU A 434 -4.62 -21.89 10.50
N LYS A 435 -5.84 -22.21 10.07
CA LYS A 435 -6.09 -22.88 8.77
C LYS A 435 -5.88 -21.98 7.56
N ASN A 436 -6.17 -20.68 7.69
CA ASN A 436 -6.18 -19.73 6.57
C ASN A 436 -4.99 -18.76 6.61
N GLN A 437 -3.83 -19.20 7.11
CA GLN A 437 -2.63 -18.36 7.10
C GLN A 437 -2.24 -17.99 5.66
N SER A 438 -2.46 -16.72 5.30
CA SER A 438 -2.01 -16.17 4.02
C SER A 438 -0.50 -15.98 4.06
N LYS A 439 0.22 -16.65 3.15
CA LYS A 439 1.66 -16.44 2.96
C LYS A 439 1.98 -15.17 2.17
N ASN A 440 0.97 -14.53 1.57
CA ASN A 440 1.16 -13.32 0.80
C ASN A 440 0.93 -12.12 1.71
N SER A 441 1.98 -11.35 1.97
CA SER A 441 1.92 -10.11 2.75
C SER A 441 1.08 -9.07 2.02
N LYS A 442 -0.20 -8.97 2.36
CA LYS A 442 -1.09 -7.90 1.90
C LYS A 442 -1.08 -6.77 2.92
N GLY A 443 -1.48 -5.56 2.55
CA GLY A 443 -1.55 -4.43 3.49
C GLY A 443 -2.67 -4.53 4.54
N PHE A 444 -3.31 -5.69 4.69
CA PHE A 444 -4.47 -5.97 5.53
C PHE A 444 -4.39 -7.41 6.09
N PHE A 445 -5.13 -7.68 7.14
CA PHE A 445 -5.26 -9.03 7.73
C PHE A 445 -6.72 -9.47 7.78
N ASP A 446 -6.96 -10.78 7.70
CA ASP A 446 -8.30 -11.34 7.80
C ASP A 446 -8.67 -11.64 9.25
N VAL A 447 -9.90 -11.27 9.59
CA VAL A 447 -10.51 -11.47 10.91
C VAL A 447 -11.57 -12.55 10.80
N TYR A 448 -11.63 -13.41 11.82
CA TYR A 448 -12.59 -14.51 11.91
C TYR A 448 -13.34 -14.43 13.24
N ILE A 449 -14.61 -14.03 13.18
CA ILE A 449 -15.48 -13.94 14.35
C ILE A 449 -16.41 -15.15 14.36
N ARG A 450 -16.26 -16.03 15.34
CA ARG A 450 -17.19 -17.12 15.61
C ARG A 450 -18.38 -16.61 16.43
N ILE A 451 -19.59 -16.95 15.99
CA ILE A 451 -20.81 -16.72 16.75
C ILE A 451 -21.10 -18.01 17.50
N LYS A 452 -20.89 -17.99 18.82
CA LYS A 452 -21.05 -19.17 19.68
C LYS A 452 -22.50 -19.38 20.04
N ASP A 453 -22.84 -20.66 20.27
CA ASP A 453 -24.16 -21.10 20.74
C ASP A 453 -25.26 -20.66 19.75
N PHE A 454 -24.95 -20.71 18.44
CA PHE A 454 -25.85 -20.20 17.40
C PHE A 454 -27.04 -21.12 17.15
N SER A 455 -26.81 -22.42 17.09
CA SER A 455 -27.86 -23.45 17.03
C SER A 455 -27.33 -24.78 17.58
N GLU A 456 -28.23 -25.66 18.01
CA GLU A 456 -27.87 -27.00 18.49
C GLU A 456 -27.57 -27.98 17.34
N GLU A 457 -28.09 -27.70 16.14
CA GLU A 457 -28.01 -28.59 14.97
C GLU A 457 -26.94 -28.18 13.93
N GLU A 458 -26.50 -26.91 13.90
CA GLU A 458 -25.49 -26.43 12.95
C GLU A 458 -24.18 -26.06 13.66
N SER A 459 -23.05 -26.20 12.96
CA SER A 459 -21.78 -25.68 13.47
C SER A 459 -21.82 -24.16 13.61
N ASP A 460 -21.29 -23.63 14.72
CA ASP A 460 -21.12 -22.20 14.96
C ASP A 460 -20.65 -21.44 13.70
N PRO A 461 -21.44 -20.50 13.16
CA PRO A 461 -21.05 -19.78 11.96
C PRO A 461 -19.89 -18.84 12.26
N THR A 462 -19.05 -18.65 11.23
CA THR A 462 -17.89 -17.75 11.29
C THR A 462 -18.05 -16.62 10.29
N VAL A 463 -17.96 -15.38 10.78
CA VAL A 463 -17.95 -14.18 9.95
C VAL A 463 -16.49 -13.84 9.62
N GLN A 464 -16.17 -13.81 8.33
CA GLN A 464 -14.86 -13.41 7.82
C GLN A 464 -14.93 -12.06 7.11
N PHE A 465 -13.96 -11.18 7.39
CA PHE A 465 -13.71 -9.96 6.65
C PHE A 465 -12.26 -9.49 6.83
N SER A 466 -11.78 -8.66 5.91
CA SER A 466 -10.44 -8.09 5.95
C SER A 466 -10.40 -6.76 6.70
N VAL A 467 -9.36 -6.52 7.49
CA VAL A 467 -9.11 -5.27 8.21
C VAL A 467 -7.82 -4.64 7.72
N ASP A 468 -7.94 -3.46 7.12
CA ASP A 468 -6.82 -2.58 6.79
C ASP A 468 -6.59 -1.55 7.91
N ILE A 469 -5.54 -0.72 7.77
CA ILE A 469 -5.21 0.29 8.78
C ILE A 469 -6.29 1.36 8.93
N ASN A 470 -7.05 1.66 7.87
CA ASN A 470 -8.11 2.67 7.89
C ASN A 470 -9.32 2.18 8.68
N LEU A 471 -9.73 0.92 8.49
CA LEU A 471 -10.77 0.29 9.30
C LEU A 471 -10.30 0.13 10.74
N TYR A 472 -9.04 -0.27 10.97
CA TYR A 472 -8.46 -0.34 12.32
C TYR A 472 -8.49 1.03 13.02
N GLU A 473 -8.11 2.10 12.32
CA GLU A 473 -8.17 3.47 12.84
C GLU A 473 -9.61 3.87 13.19
N LEU A 474 -10.57 3.59 12.30
CA LEU A 474 -11.97 3.87 12.55
C LEU A 474 -12.48 3.13 13.79
N LEU A 475 -12.16 1.84 13.94
CA LEU A 475 -12.53 1.04 15.11
C LEU A 475 -11.94 1.62 16.40
N SER A 476 -10.67 2.04 16.38
CA SER A 476 -10.02 2.69 17.52
C SER A 476 -10.69 4.02 17.88
N ARG A 477 -11.05 4.84 16.88
CA ARG A 477 -11.77 6.11 17.09
C ARG A 477 -13.19 5.88 17.61
N LEU A 478 -13.91 4.90 17.07
CA LEU A 478 -15.26 4.50 17.54
C LEU A 478 -15.23 4.11 19.01
N ARG A 479 -14.21 3.33 19.43
CA ARG A 479 -14.00 2.98 20.84
C ARG A 479 -13.83 4.21 21.73
N ALA A 480 -13.20 5.26 21.22
CA ALA A 480 -13.04 6.55 21.91
C ALA A 480 -14.29 7.45 21.87
N GLY A 481 -15.41 6.96 21.33
CA GLY A 481 -16.67 7.70 21.24
C GLY A 481 -16.82 8.57 19.98
N TYR A 482 -15.91 8.44 19.01
CA TYR A 482 -16.01 9.14 17.74
C TYR A 482 -17.27 8.74 16.97
N ARG A 483 -17.88 9.71 16.28
CA ARG A 483 -19.00 9.45 15.36
C ARG A 483 -18.53 9.69 13.92
N PRO A 484 -18.60 8.67 13.04
CA PRO A 484 -18.11 8.80 11.67
C PRO A 484 -18.81 9.93 10.91
N ASN A 485 -18.05 10.63 10.06
CA ASN A 485 -18.54 11.76 9.29
C ASN A 485 -18.42 11.50 7.76
N LYS A 486 -18.67 12.52 6.93
CA LYS A 486 -18.62 12.40 5.46
C LYS A 486 -17.25 11.95 4.93
N ASN A 487 -16.16 12.21 5.65
CA ASN A 487 -14.80 11.88 5.23
C ASN A 487 -14.50 10.38 5.42
N ASP A 488 -15.27 9.68 6.25
CA ASP A 488 -15.11 8.24 6.51
C ASP A 488 -15.98 7.37 5.58
N ARG A 489 -16.59 7.94 4.53
CA ARG A 489 -17.67 7.30 3.77
C ARG A 489 -17.32 5.91 3.26
N SER A 490 -16.12 5.71 2.69
CA SER A 490 -15.69 4.40 2.18
C SER A 490 -15.52 3.35 3.29
N VAL A 491 -14.88 3.72 4.40
CA VAL A 491 -14.65 2.82 5.54
C VAL A 491 -15.95 2.51 6.26
N VAL A 492 -16.87 3.48 6.34
CA VAL A 492 -18.22 3.30 6.89
C VAL A 492 -19.06 2.35 6.05
N VAL A 493 -18.91 2.35 4.73
CA VAL A 493 -19.57 1.36 3.85
C VAL A 493 -19.10 -0.05 4.19
N MET A 494 -17.79 -0.27 4.33
CA MET A 494 -17.25 -1.57 4.76
C MET A 494 -17.76 -1.97 6.15
N LEU A 495 -17.78 -1.04 7.11
CA LEU A 495 -18.31 -1.29 8.44
C LEU A 495 -19.80 -1.66 8.40
N ASN A 496 -20.62 -0.98 7.59
CA ASN A 496 -22.03 -1.30 7.43
C ASN A 496 -22.23 -2.67 6.78
N GLU A 497 -21.38 -3.07 5.84
CA GLU A 497 -21.44 -4.41 5.25
C GLU A 497 -21.17 -5.49 6.32
N ILE A 498 -20.16 -5.29 7.18
CA ILE A 498 -19.86 -6.17 8.30
C ILE A 498 -21.06 -6.25 9.26
N VAL A 499 -21.64 -5.10 9.61
CA VAL A 499 -22.82 -5.02 10.49
C VAL A 499 -24.02 -5.72 9.88
N ASN A 500 -24.29 -5.53 8.59
CA ASN A 500 -25.40 -6.20 7.89
C ASN A 500 -25.21 -7.72 7.86
N ARG A 501 -23.98 -8.21 7.66
CA ARG A 501 -23.67 -9.65 7.78
C ARG A 501 -23.97 -10.15 9.19
N LEU A 502 -23.59 -9.41 10.23
CA LEU A 502 -23.92 -9.76 11.62
C LEU A 502 -25.44 -9.75 11.85
N PHE A 503 -26.18 -8.79 11.31
CA PHE A 503 -27.64 -8.76 11.41
C PHE A 503 -28.33 -9.93 10.72
N ASN A 504 -27.79 -10.43 9.60
CA ASN A 504 -28.32 -11.64 8.98
C ASN A 504 -28.23 -12.86 9.91
N PHE A 505 -27.19 -12.94 10.75
CA PHE A 505 -27.09 -13.96 11.79
C PHE A 505 -27.96 -13.61 13.01
N ALA A 506 -28.02 -12.35 13.43
CA ALA A 506 -28.88 -11.89 14.52
C ALA A 506 -30.36 -12.24 14.29
N ASN A 507 -30.84 -12.05 13.06
CA ASN A 507 -32.21 -12.38 12.65
C ASN A 507 -32.51 -13.89 12.67
N LYS A 508 -31.46 -14.73 12.63
CA LYS A 508 -31.55 -16.19 12.70
C LYS A 508 -31.25 -16.74 14.09
N SER A 509 -30.91 -15.88 15.05
CA SER A 509 -30.58 -16.31 16.41
C SER A 509 -31.80 -16.93 17.10
N ASN A 510 -31.54 -17.90 17.97
CA ASN A 510 -32.59 -18.58 18.73
C ASN A 510 -33.21 -17.69 19.83
N GLN A 511 -32.64 -16.51 20.11
CA GLN A 511 -33.10 -15.66 21.20
C GLN A 511 -33.26 -14.19 20.77
N ILE A 512 -34.47 -13.65 20.96
CA ILE A 512 -34.81 -12.26 20.68
C ILE A 512 -35.56 -11.65 21.87
N ASN A 513 -35.16 -10.44 22.28
CA ASN A 513 -35.81 -9.66 23.32
C ASN A 513 -36.49 -8.42 22.71
N PHE A 514 -37.73 -8.17 23.10
CA PHE A 514 -38.45 -6.93 22.85
C PHE A 514 -38.45 -6.10 24.12
N LYS A 515 -37.84 -4.92 24.07
CA LYS A 515 -37.72 -4.03 25.23
C LYS A 515 -38.45 -2.71 24.98
N SER A 516 -39.38 -2.37 25.87
CA SER A 516 -40.00 -1.04 25.98
C SER A 516 -39.45 -0.29 27.20
N ILE A 517 -40.00 0.89 27.49
CA ILE A 517 -39.64 1.68 28.68
C ILE A 517 -40.01 0.94 29.97
N SER A 518 -41.04 0.10 29.95
CA SER A 518 -41.61 -0.56 31.13
C SER A 518 -41.46 -2.08 31.15
N ASN A 519 -41.42 -2.75 29.99
CA ASN A 519 -41.49 -4.21 29.90
C ASN A 519 -40.34 -4.77 29.03
N GLU A 520 -39.85 -5.96 29.35
CA GLU A 520 -38.91 -6.73 28.53
C GLU A 520 -39.50 -8.12 28.33
N ILE A 521 -39.82 -8.48 27.08
CA ILE A 521 -40.32 -9.82 26.73
C ILE A 521 -39.22 -10.53 25.98
N LYS A 522 -38.88 -11.74 26.37
CA LYS A 522 -37.83 -12.56 25.75
C LYS A 522 -38.45 -13.79 25.11
N PHE A 523 -38.07 -14.04 23.86
CA PHE A 523 -38.49 -15.19 23.07
C PHE A 523 -37.27 -16.08 22.85
N ILE A 524 -37.37 -17.36 23.23
CA ILE A 524 -36.34 -18.39 23.03
C ILE A 524 -36.93 -19.48 22.15
N ARG A 525 -36.22 -19.87 21.09
CA ARG A 525 -36.56 -21.00 20.24
C ARG A 525 -35.77 -22.24 20.67
N GLU A 526 -36.46 -23.26 21.16
CA GLU A 526 -35.94 -24.57 21.53
C GLU A 526 -36.89 -25.66 21.01
N ASP A 527 -36.38 -26.74 20.42
CA ASP A 527 -37.15 -27.91 19.96
C ASP A 527 -38.44 -27.58 19.17
N ASP A 528 -38.34 -26.67 18.20
CA ASP A 528 -39.45 -26.15 17.39
C ASP A 528 -40.59 -25.46 18.16
N CYS A 529 -40.38 -25.20 19.45
CA CYS A 529 -41.25 -24.41 20.31
C CYS A 529 -40.66 -23.00 20.52
N ILE A 530 -41.53 -22.04 20.86
CA ILE A 530 -41.12 -20.70 21.29
C ILE A 530 -41.49 -20.54 22.75
N GLU A 531 -40.49 -20.50 23.62
CA GLU A 531 -40.67 -20.13 25.02
C GLU A 531 -40.71 -18.61 25.16
N VAL A 532 -41.65 -18.13 25.97
CA VAL A 532 -41.85 -16.69 26.24
C VAL A 532 -41.60 -16.42 27.72
N GLU A 533 -40.55 -15.66 28.00
CA GLU A 533 -40.24 -15.14 29.32
C GLU A 533 -40.67 -13.67 29.42
N TYR A 534 -41.33 -13.30 30.53
CA TYR A 534 -41.87 -11.96 30.80
C TYR A 534 -41.08 -11.18 31.86
#